data_AF-A0A9E0NXJ9-F1
#
_entry.id   AF-A0A9E0NXJ9-F1
#
_cell.length_a   1.000
_cell.length_b   1.000
_cell.length_c   1.000
_cell.angle_alpha   90.00
_cell.angle_beta   90.00
_cell.angle_gamma   90.00
#
_symmetry.space_group_name_H-M   'P 1'
#
loop_
_entity.id
_entity.type
_entity.pdbx_description
1 polymer ?
#
loop_
_entity_poly.entity_id
_entity_poly.type
_entity_poly.pdbx_seq_one_letter_code
_entity_poly.pdbx_strand_id
1 'polypeptide(L)'
;MKNRLRKYLLLIVSIIFILMGFNSFKLFYNILKGNNASKNKNYMEAEKYYLNAGKISSSNEVKNSILENLIRNRYNSGDYEFVVKNGEIEKFLKANSIIKISESINNESKNKNLTESLKLYKEQLSIKDDLNVKKNYEIVKKMLENQENQNQGGQGSQGNQNNQGGQSSGSQGSTGEKDNKKQEIDYILKRLEGNEKQAFKNNEKINLEEKKESSNEW
;
A
#
# COMPACT_ATOMS: atom_id res chain seq x y z
N MET A 1 42.64 48.97 -4.91
CA MET A 1 42.06 48.17 -3.80
C MET A 1 40.58 47.81 -4.03
N LYS A 2 39.69 48.74 -4.43
CA LYS A 2 38.26 48.46 -4.69
C LYS A 2 37.96 47.25 -5.60
N ASN A 3 38.69 47.08 -6.71
CA ASN A 3 38.46 45.94 -7.63
C ASN A 3 38.90 44.58 -7.06
N ARG A 4 39.90 44.53 -6.18
CA ARG A 4 40.30 43.28 -5.50
C ARG A 4 39.26 42.89 -4.45
N LEU A 5 38.74 43.87 -3.70
CA LEU A 5 37.68 43.65 -2.70
C LEU A 5 36.39 43.11 -3.34
N ARG A 6 35.96 43.67 -4.48
CA ARG A 6 34.80 43.16 -5.23
C ARG A 6 34.96 41.71 -5.71
N LYS A 7 36.16 41.31 -6.14
CA LYS A 7 36.46 39.92 -6.53
C LYS A 7 36.33 38.95 -5.35
N TYR A 8 36.86 39.32 -4.18
CA TYR A 8 36.71 38.49 -2.97
C TYR A 8 35.25 38.40 -2.53
N LEU A 9 34.49 39.49 -2.63
CA LEU A 9 33.07 39.48 -2.32
C LEU A 9 32.28 38.55 -3.26
N LEU A 10 32.54 38.60 -4.57
CA LEU A 10 31.93 37.68 -5.54
C LEU A 10 32.31 36.21 -5.27
N LEU A 11 33.56 35.94 -4.91
CA LEU A 11 34.01 34.59 -4.53
C LEU A 11 33.25 34.06 -3.31
N ILE A 12 33.13 34.88 -2.26
CA ILE A 12 32.41 34.50 -1.02
C ILE A 12 30.94 34.23 -1.33
N VAL A 13 30.29 35.08 -2.13
CA VAL A 13 28.90 34.86 -2.54
C VAL A 13 28.74 33.55 -3.32
N SER A 14 29.66 33.24 -4.25
CA SER A 14 29.64 31.97 -4.99
C SER A 14 29.80 30.75 -4.07
N ILE A 15 30.70 30.81 -3.09
CA ILE A 15 30.88 29.73 -2.09
C ILE A 15 29.60 29.55 -1.26
N ILE A 16 28.95 30.64 -0.83
CA ILE A 16 27.68 30.57 -0.09
C ILE A 16 26.60 29.89 -0.93
N PHE A 17 26.47 30.24 -2.21
CA PHE A 17 25.51 29.59 -3.11
C PHE A 17 25.78 28.09 -3.29
N ILE A 18 27.05 27.68 -3.41
CA ILE A 18 27.43 26.26 -3.49
C ILE A 18 27.06 25.53 -2.20
N LEU A 19 27.34 26.12 -1.04
CA LEU A 19 27.03 25.55 0.27
C LEU A 19 25.52 25.42 0.49
N MET A 20 24.73 26.41 0.05
CA MET A 20 23.26 26.36 0.10
C MET A 20 22.70 25.24 -0.78
N GLY A 21 23.28 24.99 -1.96
CA GLY A 21 22.82 23.93 -2.88
C GLY A 21 23.21 22.50 -2.48
N PHE A 22 24.15 22.34 -1.54
CA PHE A 22 24.71 21.02 -1.22
C PHE A 22 23.70 20.07 -0.57
N ASN A 23 22.80 20.58 0.28
CA ASN A 23 21.75 19.76 0.89
C ASN A 23 20.72 19.30 -0.15
N SER A 24 20.35 20.18 -1.10
CA SER A 24 19.44 19.83 -2.20
C SER A 24 20.04 18.75 -3.10
N PHE A 25 21.34 18.83 -3.41
CA PHE A 25 22.04 17.80 -4.18
C PHE A 25 22.07 16.46 -3.45
N LYS A 26 22.41 16.46 -2.15
CA LYS A 26 22.40 15.24 -1.34
C LYS A 26 21.00 14.64 -1.25
N LEU A 27 19.97 15.46 -1.06
CA LEU A 27 18.59 15.03 -1.04
C LEU A 27 18.21 14.33 -2.35
N PHE A 28 18.46 14.99 -3.49
CA PHE A 28 18.22 14.43 -4.81
C PHE A 28 18.96 13.11 -5.03
N TYR A 29 20.24 13.05 -4.68
CA TYR A 29 21.06 11.84 -4.80
C TYR A 29 20.48 10.67 -4.01
N ASN A 30 20.08 10.89 -2.75
CA ASN A 30 19.48 9.85 -1.92
C ASN A 30 18.14 9.38 -2.49
N ILE A 31 17.25 10.29 -2.93
CA ILE A 31 15.98 9.91 -3.56
C ILE A 31 16.23 9.06 -4.81
N LEU A 32 17.14 9.49 -5.69
CA LEU A 32 17.45 8.77 -6.93
C LEU A 32 17.98 7.37 -6.66
N LYS A 33 18.93 7.22 -5.73
CA LYS A 33 19.49 5.92 -5.34
C LYS A 33 18.45 5.04 -4.68
N GLY A 34 17.61 5.60 -3.81
CA GLY A 34 16.50 4.90 -3.17
C GLY A 34 15.53 4.32 -4.19
N ASN A 35 15.08 5.15 -5.14
CA ASN A 35 14.16 4.74 -6.21
C ASN A 35 14.75 3.62 -7.06
N ASN A 36 16.03 3.73 -7.45
CA ASN A 36 16.69 2.71 -8.26
C ASN A 36 16.85 1.39 -7.50
N ALA A 37 17.28 1.44 -6.23
CA ALA A 37 17.38 0.25 -5.39
C ALA A 37 16.01 -0.42 -5.21
N SER A 38 14.94 0.35 -4.97
CA SER A 38 13.58 -0.18 -4.81
C SER A 38 13.08 -0.85 -6.08
N LYS A 39 13.32 -0.23 -7.25
CA LYS A 39 13.01 -0.81 -8.57
C LYS A 39 13.73 -2.13 -8.81
N ASN A 40 14.97 -2.24 -8.35
CA ASN A 40 15.77 -3.48 -8.41
C ASN A 40 15.45 -4.46 -7.27
N LYS A 41 14.39 -4.21 -6.49
CA LYS A 41 13.97 -5.01 -5.33
C LYS A 41 15.01 -5.11 -4.22
N ASN A 42 16.01 -4.23 -4.21
CA ASN A 42 16.94 -4.09 -3.10
C ASN A 42 16.32 -3.18 -2.02
N TYR A 43 15.30 -3.69 -1.34
CA TYR A 43 14.46 -2.88 -0.46
C TYR A 43 15.21 -2.35 0.77
N MET A 44 16.18 -3.11 1.30
CA MET A 44 17.02 -2.65 2.42
C MET A 44 17.91 -1.47 2.03
N GLU A 45 18.52 -1.54 0.85
CA GLU A 45 19.33 -0.43 0.34
C GLU A 45 18.46 0.79 0.02
N ALA A 46 17.30 0.57 -0.60
CA ALA A 46 16.35 1.64 -0.90
C ALA A 46 15.91 2.38 0.37
N GLU A 47 15.55 1.64 1.42
CA GLU A 47 15.20 2.20 2.71
C GLU A 47 16.32 3.06 3.29
N LYS A 48 17.56 2.56 3.30
CA LYS A 48 18.72 3.32 3.80
C LYS A 48 18.80 4.70 3.13
N TYR A 49 18.59 4.75 1.82
CA TYR A 49 18.59 5.98 1.07
C TYR A 49 17.39 6.88 1.39
N TYR A 50 16.17 6.35 1.51
CA TYR A 50 14.99 7.15 1.89
C TYR A 50 15.11 7.72 3.31
N LEU A 51 15.61 6.94 4.27
CA LEU A 51 15.87 7.43 5.63
C LEU A 51 16.91 8.55 5.65
N ASN A 52 17.95 8.45 4.82
CA ASN A 52 18.93 9.52 4.68
C ASN A 52 18.33 10.78 4.02
N ALA A 53 17.48 10.61 2.99
CA ALA A 53 16.75 11.72 2.38
C ALA A 53 15.85 12.44 3.41
N GLY A 54 15.12 11.68 4.24
CA GLY A 54 14.22 12.22 5.26
C GLY A 54 14.94 13.07 6.31
N LYS A 55 16.17 12.68 6.68
CA LYS A 55 17.02 13.47 7.60
C LYS A 55 17.47 14.82 7.03
N ILE A 56 17.58 14.93 5.71
CA ILE A 56 18.05 16.15 5.01
C ILE A 56 16.87 17.07 4.66
N SER A 57 15.70 16.50 4.39
CA SER A 57 14.51 17.24 3.95
C SER A 57 14.01 18.23 5.00
N SER A 58 13.76 19.46 4.57
CA SER A 58 13.30 20.56 5.43
C SER A 58 11.79 20.81 5.36
N SER A 59 11.16 20.64 4.19
CA SER A 59 9.72 20.87 4.01
C SER A 59 8.87 19.62 4.29
N ASN A 60 7.64 19.83 4.75
CA ASN A 60 6.70 18.73 5.01
C ASN A 60 6.29 18.00 3.73
N GLU A 61 6.17 18.71 2.61
CA GLU A 61 5.84 18.12 1.30
C GLU A 61 6.90 17.11 0.86
N VAL A 62 8.18 17.50 0.93
CA VAL A 62 9.30 16.61 0.59
C VAL A 62 9.36 15.42 1.55
N LYS A 63 9.14 15.65 2.85
CA LYS A 63 9.06 14.57 3.84
C LYS A 63 7.94 13.58 3.52
N ASN A 64 6.77 14.06 3.13
CA ASN A 64 5.64 13.22 2.74
C ASN A 64 5.99 12.41 1.50
N SER A 65 6.57 13.01 0.47
CA SER A 65 7.00 12.28 -0.74
C SER A 65 8.05 11.19 -0.43
N ILE A 66 9.00 11.45 0.47
CA ILE A 66 9.97 10.44 0.91
C ILE A 66 9.27 9.33 1.70
N LEU A 67 8.31 9.69 2.55
CA LEU A 67 7.53 8.75 3.33
C LEU A 67 6.67 7.85 2.42
N GLU A 68 6.05 8.40 1.36
CA GLU A 68 5.34 7.61 0.34
C GLU A 68 6.26 6.57 -0.30
N ASN A 69 7.47 6.98 -0.72
CA ASN A 69 8.45 6.07 -1.28
C ASN A 69 8.86 4.98 -0.28
N LEU A 70 9.04 5.33 0.99
CA LEU A 70 9.37 4.38 2.06
C LEU A 70 8.20 3.41 2.32
N ILE A 71 6.96 3.89 2.36
CA ILE A 71 5.75 3.07 2.51
C ILE A 71 5.65 2.08 1.36
N ARG A 72 5.80 2.54 0.11
CA ARG A 72 5.78 1.67 -1.08
C ARG A 72 6.88 0.62 -1.01
N ASN A 73 8.08 1.01 -0.59
CA ASN A 73 9.21 0.09 -0.42
C ASN A 73 8.94 -0.97 0.64
N ARG A 74 8.41 -0.57 1.80
CA ARG A 74 8.06 -1.47 2.92
C ARG A 74 6.89 -2.40 2.56
N TYR A 75 5.91 -1.89 1.82
CA TYR A 75 4.84 -2.70 1.24
C TYR A 75 5.41 -3.82 0.35
N ASN A 76 6.28 -3.45 -0.59
CA ASN A 76 6.87 -4.40 -1.54
C ASN A 76 7.84 -5.41 -0.89
N SER A 77 8.40 -5.07 0.27
CA SER A 77 9.20 -6.00 1.08
C SER A 77 8.37 -6.87 2.02
N GLY A 78 7.04 -6.68 2.09
CA GLY A 78 6.13 -7.44 2.95
C GLY A 78 6.02 -6.93 4.40
N ASP A 79 6.55 -5.74 4.71
CA ASP A 79 6.44 -5.12 6.03
C ASP A 79 5.12 -4.34 6.13
N TYR A 80 4.03 -5.09 6.19
CA TYR A 80 2.68 -4.53 6.20
C TYR A 80 2.36 -3.78 7.50
N GLU A 81 2.97 -4.16 8.62
CA GLU A 81 2.77 -3.47 9.91
C GLU A 81 3.27 -2.02 9.85
N PHE A 82 4.46 -1.81 9.28
CA PHE A 82 4.96 -0.46 9.03
C PHE A 82 4.01 0.35 8.17
N VAL A 83 3.46 -0.26 7.11
CA VAL A 83 2.54 0.40 6.18
C VAL A 83 1.23 0.76 6.88
N VAL A 84 0.67 -0.11 7.72
CA VAL A 84 -0.55 0.20 8.49
C VAL A 84 -0.34 1.38 9.44
N LYS A 85 0.82 1.42 10.11
CA LYS A 85 1.16 2.47 11.07
C LYS A 85 1.39 3.84 10.42
N ASN A 86 1.98 3.87 9.22
CA ASN A 86 2.42 5.12 8.58
C ASN A 86 1.63 5.50 7.31
N GLY A 87 0.75 4.64 6.82
CA GLY A 87 0.09 4.74 5.52
C GLY A 87 -1.10 5.69 5.42
N GLU A 88 -1.21 6.72 6.27
CA GLU A 88 -2.30 7.70 6.19
C GLU A 88 -2.29 8.47 4.85
N ILE A 89 -1.10 8.72 4.31
CA ILE A 89 -0.90 9.37 3.01
C ILE A 89 -1.02 8.40 1.83
N GLU A 90 -1.04 7.08 2.08
CA GLU A 90 -1.10 6.02 1.07
C GLU A 90 -2.20 5.02 1.44
N LYS A 91 -3.44 5.51 1.57
CA LYS A 91 -4.60 4.75 2.07
C LYS A 91 -4.85 3.44 1.31
N PHE A 92 -4.56 3.40 0.01
CA PHE A 92 -4.67 2.19 -0.81
C PHE A 92 -3.78 1.08 -0.28
N LEU A 93 -2.50 1.39 -0.07
CA LEU A 93 -1.51 0.43 0.42
C LEU A 93 -1.75 0.08 1.88
N LYS A 94 -2.23 1.04 2.68
CA LYS A 94 -2.69 0.77 4.05
C LYS A 94 -3.83 -0.25 4.07
N ALA A 95 -4.87 -0.05 3.26
CA ALA A 95 -5.98 -0.98 3.15
C ALA A 95 -5.52 -2.38 2.69
N ASN A 96 -4.68 -2.45 1.64
CA ASN A 96 -4.12 -3.74 1.19
C ASN A 96 -3.30 -4.43 2.30
N SER A 97 -2.51 -3.67 3.06
CA SER A 97 -1.69 -4.18 4.17
C SER A 97 -2.52 -4.75 5.31
N ILE A 98 -3.63 -4.09 5.67
CA ILE A 98 -4.57 -4.58 6.68
C ILE A 98 -5.13 -5.95 6.27
N ILE A 99 -5.47 -6.12 4.98
CA ILE A 99 -5.95 -7.39 4.44
C ILE A 99 -4.86 -8.46 4.54
N LYS A 100 -3.62 -8.13 4.13
CA LYS A 100 -2.48 -9.07 4.21
C LYS A 100 -2.19 -9.54 5.63
N ILE A 101 -2.23 -8.63 6.60
CA ILE A 101 -2.08 -8.97 8.01
C ILE A 101 -3.25 -9.86 8.48
N SER A 102 -4.47 -9.62 7.97
CA SER A 102 -5.64 -10.40 8.36
C SER A 102 -5.62 -11.88 7.91
N GLU A 103 -4.71 -12.28 7.01
CA GLU A 103 -4.56 -13.66 6.53
C GLU A 103 -4.18 -14.64 7.67
N SER A 104 -3.49 -14.16 8.72
CA SER A 104 -2.99 -14.99 9.83
C SER A 104 -3.87 -14.96 11.10
N ILE A 105 -5.00 -14.24 11.07
CA ILE A 105 -5.82 -13.97 12.27
C ILE A 105 -7.14 -14.76 12.24
N ASN A 106 -7.71 -15.01 13.43
CA ASN A 106 -9.06 -15.56 13.61
C ASN A 106 -10.17 -14.69 12.97
N ASN A 107 -11.36 -15.26 12.82
CA ASN A 107 -12.46 -14.69 12.03
C ASN A 107 -12.99 -13.34 12.53
N GLU A 108 -13.05 -13.09 13.85
CA GLU A 108 -13.62 -11.84 14.38
C GLU A 108 -12.72 -10.64 14.09
N SER A 109 -11.42 -10.79 14.36
CA SER A 109 -10.43 -9.75 14.05
C SER A 109 -10.25 -9.57 12.53
N LYS A 110 -10.45 -10.64 11.75
CA LYS A 110 -10.45 -10.58 10.29
C LYS A 110 -11.60 -9.72 9.74
N ASN A 111 -12.83 -9.90 10.22
CA ASN A 111 -13.97 -9.06 9.81
C ASN A 111 -13.75 -7.58 10.12
N LYS A 112 -13.19 -7.26 11.30
CA LYS A 112 -12.83 -5.89 11.66
C LYS A 112 -11.84 -5.29 10.66
N ASN A 113 -10.79 -6.03 10.32
CA ASN A 113 -9.75 -5.60 9.39
C ASN A 113 -10.30 -5.42 7.95
N LEU A 114 -11.14 -6.33 7.47
CA LEU A 114 -11.79 -6.20 6.16
C LEU A 114 -12.73 -4.98 6.11
N THR A 115 -13.46 -4.72 7.20
CA THR A 115 -14.34 -3.54 7.32
C THR A 115 -13.53 -2.24 7.29
N GLU A 116 -12.42 -2.18 8.02
CA GLU A 116 -11.51 -1.02 8.00
C GLU A 116 -10.93 -0.79 6.58
N SER A 117 -10.53 -1.87 5.91
CA SER A 117 -10.01 -1.80 4.54
C SER A 117 -11.05 -1.25 3.55
N LEU A 118 -12.31 -1.69 3.64
CA LEU A 118 -13.41 -1.14 2.83
C LEU A 118 -13.63 0.35 3.07
N LYS A 119 -13.57 0.80 4.33
CA LYS A 119 -13.70 2.22 4.66
C LYS A 119 -12.62 3.04 3.96
N LEU A 120 -11.36 2.59 4.03
CA LEU A 120 -10.23 3.26 3.39
C LEU A 120 -10.37 3.32 1.86
N TYR A 121 -10.80 2.23 1.22
CA TYR A 121 -11.08 2.26 -0.23
C TYR A 121 -12.22 3.21 -0.58
N LYS A 122 -13.30 3.24 0.21
CA LYS A 122 -14.42 4.16 0.00
C LYS A 122 -13.98 5.62 0.12
N GLU A 123 -13.13 5.93 1.10
CA GLU A 123 -12.54 7.27 1.22
C GLU A 123 -11.71 7.63 -0.01
N GLN A 124 -10.90 6.72 -0.54
CA GLN A 124 -10.15 6.98 -1.77
C GLN A 124 -11.03 7.17 -3.00
N LEU A 125 -12.08 6.35 -3.16
CA LEU A 125 -13.03 6.47 -4.27
C LEU A 125 -13.82 7.80 -4.22
N SER A 126 -13.97 8.40 -3.04
CA SER A 126 -14.58 9.73 -2.92
C SER A 126 -13.68 10.86 -3.42
N ILE A 127 -12.37 10.61 -3.51
CA ILE A 127 -11.36 11.58 -3.97
C ILE A 127 -11.10 11.39 -5.48
N LYS A 128 -10.96 10.13 -5.92
CA LYS A 128 -10.60 9.80 -7.31
C LYS A 128 -11.28 8.51 -7.75
N ASP A 129 -11.84 8.51 -8.96
CA ASP A 129 -12.32 7.28 -9.59
C ASP A 129 -11.13 6.44 -10.08
N ASP A 130 -10.65 5.55 -9.21
CA ASP A 130 -9.54 4.63 -9.50
C ASP A 130 -10.07 3.20 -9.66
N LEU A 131 -9.91 2.65 -10.86
CA LEU A 131 -10.36 1.31 -11.21
C LEU A 131 -9.76 0.22 -10.30
N ASN A 132 -8.51 0.37 -9.86
CA ASN A 132 -7.86 -0.61 -8.98
C ASN A 132 -8.44 -0.55 -7.57
N VAL A 133 -8.69 0.66 -7.06
CA VAL A 133 -9.37 0.85 -5.77
C VAL A 133 -10.78 0.25 -5.84
N LYS A 134 -11.53 0.52 -6.92
CA LYS A 134 -12.87 -0.05 -7.13
C LYS A 134 -12.86 -1.57 -7.18
N LYS A 135 -11.93 -2.17 -7.91
CA LYS A 135 -11.77 -3.63 -7.97
C LYS A 135 -11.46 -4.21 -6.59
N ASN A 136 -10.55 -3.60 -5.83
CA ASN A 136 -10.17 -4.07 -4.51
C ASN A 136 -11.31 -3.89 -3.49
N TYR A 137 -12.06 -2.79 -3.58
CA TYR A 137 -13.28 -2.58 -2.81
C TYR A 137 -14.30 -3.70 -3.03
N GLU A 138 -14.66 -4.00 -4.29
CA GLU A 138 -15.64 -5.06 -4.61
C GLU A 138 -15.16 -6.44 -4.16
N ILE A 139 -13.85 -6.68 -4.27
CA ILE A 139 -13.24 -7.91 -3.76
C ILE A 139 -13.44 -8.02 -2.25
N VAL A 140 -13.04 -7.02 -1.46
CA VAL A 140 -13.13 -7.11 0.01
C VAL A 140 -14.57 -7.18 0.47
N LYS A 141 -15.49 -6.52 -0.24
CA LYS A 141 -16.93 -6.63 0.01
C LYS A 141 -17.40 -8.09 -0.10
N LYS A 142 -17.01 -8.80 -1.16
CA LYS A 142 -17.30 -10.23 -1.31
C LYS A 142 -16.64 -11.09 -0.22
N MET A 143 -15.44 -10.73 0.23
CA MET A 143 -14.79 -11.46 1.33
C MET A 143 -15.58 -11.35 2.64
N LEU A 144 -16.15 -10.18 2.95
CA LEU A 144 -17.03 -10.00 4.11
C LEU A 144 -18.33 -10.78 3.97
N GLU A 145 -19.00 -10.70 2.81
CA GLU A 145 -20.21 -11.48 2.53
C GLU A 145 -19.96 -12.99 2.73
N ASN A 146 -18.81 -13.49 2.26
CA ASN A 146 -18.41 -14.87 2.47
C ASN A 146 -18.11 -15.21 3.95
N GLN A 147 -17.62 -14.26 4.76
CA GLN A 147 -17.39 -14.46 6.20
C GLN A 147 -18.71 -14.46 6.99
N GLU A 148 -19.65 -13.58 6.68
CA GLU A 148 -20.97 -13.54 7.34
C GLU A 148 -21.75 -14.85 7.12
N ASN A 149 -21.71 -15.37 5.89
CA ASN A 149 -22.30 -16.68 5.56
C ASN A 149 -21.65 -17.84 6.33
N GLN A 150 -20.36 -17.74 6.69
CA GLN A 150 -19.69 -18.75 7.53
C GLN A 150 -20.16 -18.71 8.99
N ASN A 151 -20.42 -17.52 9.53
CA ASN A 151 -20.91 -17.38 10.90
C ASN A 151 -22.39 -17.80 11.03
N GLN A 152 -23.21 -17.60 9.99
CA GLN A 152 -24.63 -17.99 10.00
C GLN A 152 -24.86 -19.48 9.70
N GLY A 153 -24.01 -20.12 8.90
CA GLY A 153 -24.10 -21.56 8.58
C GLY A 153 -23.85 -22.51 9.77
N GLY A 154 -23.40 -21.98 10.92
CA GLY A 154 -23.22 -22.73 12.17
C GLY A 154 -24.42 -22.67 13.14
N GLN A 155 -25.47 -21.91 12.83
CA GLN A 155 -26.58 -21.62 13.77
C GLN A 155 -27.99 -21.94 13.22
N GLY A 156 -28.09 -22.78 12.19
CA GLY A 156 -29.34 -22.99 11.45
C GLY A 156 -29.88 -24.41 11.37
N SER A 157 -29.54 -25.32 12.29
CA SER A 157 -30.13 -26.68 12.27
C SER A 157 -30.40 -27.25 13.66
N GLN A 158 -31.15 -26.53 14.48
CA GLN A 158 -31.91 -27.13 15.58
C GLN A 158 -33.38 -26.71 15.46
N GLY A 159 -34.23 -27.69 15.23
CA GLY A 159 -35.64 -27.62 15.62
C GLY A 159 -36.66 -27.41 14.51
N ASN A 160 -36.70 -28.28 13.50
CA ASN A 160 -38.00 -28.82 13.06
C ASN A 160 -37.83 -30.06 12.17
N GLN A 161 -38.07 -31.25 12.71
CA GLN A 161 -38.69 -32.35 11.96
C GLN A 161 -39.03 -33.51 12.88
N ASN A 162 -40.29 -33.55 13.27
CA ASN A 162 -40.96 -34.74 13.75
C ASN A 162 -41.46 -35.49 12.50
N ASN A 163 -40.78 -36.56 12.07
CA ASN A 163 -41.44 -37.77 11.56
C ASN A 163 -40.46 -38.93 11.31
N GLN A 164 -40.97 -40.12 11.61
CA GLN A 164 -40.30 -41.41 11.70
C GLN A 164 -39.78 -41.95 10.36
N GLY A 165 -38.69 -42.73 10.43
CA GLY A 165 -38.45 -43.85 9.50
C GLY A 165 -37.05 -43.98 8.89
N GLY A 166 -36.22 -44.86 9.46
CA GLY A 166 -35.34 -45.75 8.69
C GLY A 166 -33.92 -45.28 8.30
N GLN A 167 -32.93 -45.89 8.97
CA GLN A 167 -31.58 -46.26 8.49
C GLN A 167 -30.53 -45.17 8.17
N SER A 168 -29.52 -45.12 9.06
CA SER A 168 -28.15 -44.69 8.79
C SER A 168 -27.49 -45.65 7.75
N SER A 169 -26.52 -45.28 6.91
CA SER A 169 -25.33 -44.47 7.17
C SER A 169 -24.66 -44.09 5.83
N GLY A 170 -24.15 -42.86 5.74
CA GLY A 170 -23.42 -42.34 4.59
C GLY A 170 -23.21 -40.83 4.69
N SER A 171 -22.83 -40.33 5.86
CA SER A 171 -22.50 -38.91 6.06
C SER A 171 -21.13 -38.64 5.45
N GLN A 172 -21.13 -38.14 4.22
CA GLN A 172 -19.97 -37.56 3.54
C GLN A 172 -20.32 -36.11 3.19
N GLY A 173 -20.49 -35.28 4.21
CA GLY A 173 -20.92 -33.89 4.03
C GLY A 173 -20.42 -32.99 5.14
N SER A 174 -19.25 -32.39 4.95
CA SER A 174 -18.81 -31.16 5.67
C SER A 174 -17.37 -30.73 5.31
N THR A 175 -16.56 -31.58 4.69
CA THR A 175 -15.18 -31.23 4.30
C THR A 175 -15.13 -30.40 3.02
N GLY A 176 -15.92 -30.76 1.99
CA GLY A 176 -15.86 -30.12 0.67
C GLY A 176 -16.26 -28.64 0.63
N GLU A 177 -17.21 -28.20 1.45
CA GLU A 177 -17.60 -26.79 1.48
C GLU A 177 -16.55 -25.88 2.13
N LYS A 178 -15.87 -26.34 3.18
CA LYS A 178 -14.81 -25.56 3.83
C LYS A 178 -13.60 -25.42 2.90
N ASP A 179 -13.25 -26.49 2.19
CA ASP A 179 -12.15 -26.49 1.23
C ASP A 179 -12.45 -25.58 0.02
N ASN A 180 -13.66 -25.64 -0.53
CA ASN A 180 -14.08 -24.75 -1.63
C ASN A 180 -14.07 -23.27 -1.22
N LYS A 181 -14.54 -22.93 -0.02
CA LYS A 181 -14.57 -21.55 0.49
C LYS A 181 -13.16 -21.01 0.79
N LYS A 182 -12.24 -21.87 1.29
CA LYS A 182 -10.83 -21.50 1.48
C LYS A 182 -10.14 -21.24 0.14
N GLN A 183 -10.41 -22.07 -0.88
CA GLN A 183 -9.92 -21.85 -2.24
C GLN A 183 -10.45 -20.55 -2.86
N GLU A 184 -11.72 -20.21 -2.61
CA GLU A 184 -12.31 -18.95 -3.09
C GLU A 184 -11.64 -17.73 -2.47
N ILE A 185 -11.42 -17.72 -1.15
CA ILE A 185 -10.69 -16.65 -0.46
C ILE A 185 -9.26 -16.52 -1.00
N ASP A 186 -8.56 -17.62 -1.20
CA ASP A 186 -7.19 -17.63 -1.74
C ASP A 186 -7.13 -17.07 -3.18
N TYR A 187 -8.10 -17.44 -4.02
CA TYR A 187 -8.25 -16.87 -5.37
C TYR A 187 -8.50 -15.36 -5.33
N ILE A 188 -9.37 -14.91 -4.42
CA ILE A 188 -9.68 -13.51 -4.22
C ILE A 188 -8.43 -12.72 -3.78
N LEU A 189 -7.64 -13.25 -2.84
CA LEU A 189 -6.39 -12.65 -2.38
C LEU A 189 -5.34 -12.54 -3.50
N LYS A 190 -5.22 -13.57 -4.33
CA LYS A 190 -4.35 -13.54 -5.50
C LYS A 190 -4.76 -12.46 -6.51
N ARG A 191 -6.06 -12.21 -6.63
CA ARG A 191 -6.60 -11.14 -7.48
C ARG A 191 -6.27 -9.75 -6.94
N LEU A 192 -6.31 -9.54 -5.62
CA LEU A 192 -5.85 -8.30 -4.98
C LEU A 192 -4.39 -8.02 -5.31
N GLU A 193 -3.51 -9.02 -5.14
CA GLU A 193 -2.07 -8.88 -5.45
C GLU A 193 -1.83 -8.53 -6.94
N GLY A 194 -2.65 -9.08 -7.84
CA GLY A 194 -2.61 -8.74 -9.26
C GLY A 194 -3.00 -7.29 -9.55
N ASN A 195 -4.08 -6.79 -8.93
CA ASN A 195 -4.54 -5.42 -9.09
C ASN A 195 -3.51 -4.40 -8.54
N GLU A 196 -2.82 -4.75 -7.45
CA GLU A 196 -1.75 -3.94 -6.88
C GLU A 196 -0.61 -3.73 -7.87
N LYS A 197 -0.10 -4.83 -8.47
CA LYS A 197 0.96 -4.76 -9.48
C LYS A 197 0.57 -3.89 -10.68
N GLN A 198 -0.73 -3.83 -11.01
CA GLN A 198 -1.25 -2.94 -12.05
C GLN A 198 -1.32 -1.48 -11.59
N ALA A 199 -1.80 -1.22 -10.37
CA ALA A 199 -1.85 0.13 -9.79
C ALA A 199 -0.46 0.78 -9.72
N PHE A 200 0.56 0.02 -9.30
CA PHE A 200 1.95 0.51 -9.28
C PHE A 200 2.45 0.92 -10.68
N LYS A 201 2.21 0.09 -11.70
CA LYS A 201 2.59 0.40 -13.09
C LYS A 201 1.88 1.63 -13.63
N ASN A 202 0.62 1.84 -13.25
CA ASN A 202 -0.15 2.99 -13.69
C ASN A 202 0.32 4.28 -13.00
N ASN A 203 0.58 4.25 -11.70
CA ASN A 203 1.11 5.41 -10.97
C ASN A 203 2.53 5.78 -11.41
N GLU A 204 3.39 4.81 -11.77
CA GLU A 204 4.70 5.10 -12.37
C GLU A 204 4.58 5.86 -13.70
N LYS A 205 3.61 5.49 -14.55
CA LYS A 205 3.38 6.16 -15.84
C LYS A 205 2.85 7.59 -15.66
N ILE A 206 1.89 7.80 -14.76
CA ILE A 206 1.32 9.12 -14.48
C ILE A 206 2.40 10.07 -13.95
N ASN A 207 3.23 9.62 -12.98
CA ASN A 207 4.35 10.41 -12.48
C ASN A 207 5.40 10.76 -13.56
N LEU A 208 5.54 9.94 -14.61
CA LEU A 208 6.45 10.23 -15.73
C LEU A 208 5.84 11.21 -16.75
N GLU A 209 4.52 11.20 -16.92
CA GLU A 209 3.79 12.12 -17.82
C GLU A 209 3.65 13.51 -17.19
N GLU A 210 3.25 13.62 -15.91
CA GLU A 210 3.19 14.91 -15.18
C GLU A 210 4.57 15.60 -15.11
N LYS A 211 5.65 14.79 -15.04
CA LYS A 211 7.03 15.31 -15.03
C LYS A 211 7.51 15.75 -16.42
N LYS A 212 6.90 15.23 -17.50
CA LYS A 212 7.15 15.70 -18.87
C LYS A 212 6.39 16.99 -19.16
N GLU A 213 5.16 17.12 -18.66
CA GLU A 213 4.37 18.34 -18.83
C GLU A 213 4.97 19.52 -18.07
N SER A 214 5.39 19.35 -16.82
CA SER A 214 6.11 20.41 -16.08
C SER A 214 7.48 20.75 -16.66
N SER A 215 8.06 19.87 -17.47
CA SER A 215 9.31 20.12 -18.20
C SER A 215 9.08 20.68 -19.61
N ASN A 216 7.85 21.01 -20.01
CA ASN A 216 7.53 21.64 -21.30
C ASN A 216 6.88 23.03 -21.14
N GLU A 217 6.71 23.52 -19.92
CA GLU A 217 6.35 24.91 -19.63
C GLU A 217 7.62 25.76 -19.44
N TRP A 218 8.30 26.10 -20.54
CA TRP A 218 9.33 27.15 -20.62
C TRP A 218 9.37 27.75 -22.02
#